data_AF-M7AW69-F1
#
_entry.id   AF-M7AW69-F1
#
_cell.length_a   1.000
_cell.length_b   1.000
_cell.length_c   1.000
_cell.angle_alpha   90.00
_cell.angle_beta   90.00
_cell.angle_gamma   90.00
#
_symmetry.space_group_name_H-M   'P 1'
#
loop_
_entity.id
_entity.type
_entity.pdbx_description
1 polymer ?
#
loop_
_entity_poly.entity_id
_entity_poly.type
_entity_poly.pdbx_seq_one_letter_code
_entity_poly.pdbx_strand_id
1 'polypeptide(L)'
;MGKCCSLCVPCAEPAAAPGREAQCTWMAPRGVEWTVIVLTCQHKDSVCAFQKELEIRWRRGVLGPHPLLLTVEDPTARVGSGGATLNALLVAAEHLSARAGCTVVTADVLREARILILHMGRDFPFDDCSRAFTCLPVEDPNAPAEALTCNLDSLLGTMTQQLCRGSPPGVWVCSTDMLLTVPLTAEIDWEGFQGAKVISVPGSVSYARNHGIYLADQQGFVRDIIYQGPEARIQECSGPDGKVPLVRPLLGS
;
A
#
# COMPACT_ATOMS: atom_id res chain seq x y z
N MET A 1 13.90 -11.06 16.74
CA MET A 1 14.43 -10.13 15.73
C MET A 1 13.79 -10.49 14.40
N GLY A 2 12.73 -9.78 13.99
CA GLY A 2 12.15 -9.96 12.66
C GLY A 2 13.12 -9.44 11.63
N LYS A 3 13.41 -10.23 10.59
CA LYS A 3 14.23 -9.79 9.47
C LYS A 3 13.35 -8.95 8.56
N CYS A 4 13.80 -7.74 8.21
CA CYS A 4 13.10 -6.86 7.27
C CYS A 4 13.82 -6.90 5.92
N CYS A 5 13.19 -7.43 4.87
CA CYS A 5 13.78 -7.54 3.53
C CYS A 5 13.34 -6.37 2.65
N SER A 6 14.25 -5.72 1.94
CA SER A 6 13.92 -4.67 0.97
C SER A 6 13.82 -5.22 -0.45
N LEU A 7 12.72 -4.93 -1.14
CA LEU A 7 12.60 -5.16 -2.58
C LEU A 7 12.60 -3.81 -3.32
N CYS A 8 13.52 -3.66 -4.27
CA CYS A 8 13.51 -2.55 -5.24
C CYS A 8 12.74 -3.00 -6.48
N VAL A 9 11.62 -2.36 -6.79
CA VAL A 9 10.91 -2.59 -8.06
C VAL A 9 11.56 -1.72 -9.13
N PRO A 10 12.17 -2.28 -10.20
CA PRO A 10 12.79 -1.49 -11.25
C PRO A 10 11.72 -0.72 -12.04
N CYS A 11 11.94 0.57 -12.30
CA CYS A 11 11.16 1.29 -13.31
C CYS A 11 11.68 0.90 -14.69
N ALA A 12 10.93 0.08 -15.44
CA ALA A 12 11.22 -0.21 -16.84
C ALA A 12 10.59 0.88 -17.74
N GLU A 13 11.35 1.38 -18.72
CA GLU A 13 10.80 2.18 -19.82
C GLU A 13 9.97 1.27 -20.75
N PRO A 14 8.85 1.76 -21.34
CA PRO A 14 8.00 0.94 -22.17
C PRO A 14 8.70 0.64 -23.50
N ALA A 15 9.14 -0.61 -23.68
CA ALA A 15 9.57 -1.12 -24.98
C ALA A 15 8.34 -1.55 -25.79
N ALA A 16 8.22 -1.04 -27.02
CA ALA A 16 7.17 -1.42 -27.96
C ALA A 16 7.29 -2.90 -28.36
N ALA A 17 6.21 -3.68 -28.20
CA ALA A 17 6.12 -5.06 -28.66
C ALA A 17 5.16 -5.16 -29.86
N PRO A 18 5.51 -5.91 -30.94
CA PRO A 18 4.64 -6.12 -32.08
C PRO A 18 3.62 -7.22 -31.81
N GLY A 19 2.44 -7.07 -32.41
CA GLY A 19 1.28 -7.92 -32.17
C GLY A 19 1.41 -9.35 -32.72
N ARG A 20 0.79 -10.29 -31.99
CA ARG A 20 0.24 -11.54 -32.50
C ARG A 20 -0.90 -11.98 -31.59
N GLU A 21 -2.08 -12.15 -32.18
CA GLU A 21 -3.27 -12.69 -31.56
C GLU A 21 -3.05 -14.17 -31.21
N ALA A 22 -3.28 -14.51 -29.93
CA ALA A 22 -3.53 -15.86 -29.49
C ALA A 22 -4.72 -15.81 -28.52
N GLN A 23 -5.85 -16.36 -28.97
CA GLN A 23 -7.01 -16.64 -28.13
C GLN A 23 -6.57 -17.62 -27.04
N CYS A 24 -6.50 -17.13 -25.81
CA CYS A 24 -6.30 -17.94 -24.61
C CYS A 24 -7.46 -17.60 -23.67
N THR A 25 -8.28 -18.59 -23.33
CA THR A 25 -9.26 -18.51 -22.26
C THR A 25 -8.53 -18.41 -20.93
N TRP A 26 -8.14 -17.20 -20.55
CA TRP A 26 -7.55 -16.90 -19.25
C TRP A 26 -8.68 -16.73 -18.23
N MET A 27 -8.81 -17.66 -17.28
CA MET A 27 -9.41 -17.26 -16.01
C MET A 27 -8.44 -16.28 -15.36
N ALA A 28 -8.88 -15.03 -15.18
CA ALA A 28 -8.12 -14.02 -14.45
C ALA A 28 -7.56 -14.61 -13.14
N PRO A 29 -6.26 -14.47 -12.85
CA PRO A 29 -5.76 -14.79 -11.52
C PRO A 29 -6.55 -13.94 -10.53
N ARG A 30 -7.25 -14.57 -9.59
CA ARG A 30 -7.98 -13.82 -8.55
C ARG A 30 -6.95 -13.06 -7.72
N GLY A 31 -7.08 -11.73 -7.65
CA GLY A 31 -6.30 -10.88 -6.75
C GLY A 31 -6.55 -11.23 -5.28
N VAL A 32 -5.93 -10.48 -4.39
CA VAL A 32 -6.05 -10.69 -2.94
C VAL A 32 -7.48 -10.41 -2.46
N GLU A 33 -8.04 -11.31 -1.66
CA GLU A 33 -9.27 -11.04 -0.92
C GLU A 33 -8.91 -10.44 0.45
N TRP A 34 -9.20 -9.14 0.62
CA TRP A 34 -8.94 -8.41 1.86
C TRP A 34 -9.96 -8.76 2.93
N THR A 35 -9.49 -9.02 4.16
CA THR A 35 -10.35 -9.18 5.34
C THR A 35 -10.79 -7.82 5.87
N VAL A 36 -9.86 -6.86 5.91
CA VAL A 36 -10.07 -5.50 6.41
C VAL A 36 -9.38 -4.51 5.49
N ILE A 37 -10.09 -3.43 5.13
CA ILE A 37 -9.49 -2.25 4.49
C ILE A 37 -9.73 -1.08 5.43
N VAL A 38 -8.65 -0.45 5.87
CA VAL A 38 -8.65 0.70 6.77
C VAL A 38 -8.16 1.92 6.01
N LEU A 39 -8.92 3.01 6.06
CA LEU A 39 -8.49 4.33 5.59
C LEU A 39 -8.29 5.22 6.81
N THR A 40 -7.06 5.62 7.11
CA THR A 40 -6.81 6.51 8.26
C THR A 40 -7.06 7.95 7.86
N CYS A 41 -7.51 8.80 8.77
CA CYS A 41 -7.70 10.23 8.50
C CYS A 41 -7.32 11.09 9.69
N GLN A 42 -6.82 12.29 9.43
CA GLN A 42 -6.38 13.21 10.48
C GLN A 42 -7.55 13.98 11.11
N HIS A 43 -8.66 14.12 10.37
CA HIS A 43 -9.80 14.95 10.76
C HIS A 43 -11.04 14.09 10.97
N LYS A 44 -11.65 14.24 12.15
CA LYS A 44 -12.92 13.59 12.51
C LYS A 44 -14.04 13.84 11.49
N ASP A 45 -14.14 15.06 11.00
CA ASP A 45 -15.22 15.48 10.11
C ASP A 45 -15.15 14.75 8.75
N SER A 46 -13.96 14.30 8.35
CA SER A 46 -13.75 13.53 7.12
C SER A 46 -14.16 12.07 7.23
N VAL A 47 -14.30 11.52 8.45
CA VAL A 47 -14.57 10.09 8.69
C VAL A 47 -15.83 9.63 7.95
N CYS A 48 -16.92 10.39 8.05
CA CYS A 48 -18.19 10.05 7.41
C CYS A 48 -18.11 10.06 5.88
N ALA A 49 -17.40 11.04 5.31
CA ALA A 49 -17.25 11.16 3.86
C ALA A 49 -16.40 10.01 3.31
N PHE A 50 -15.25 9.75 3.92
CA PHE A 50 -14.34 8.69 3.51
C PHE A 50 -14.94 7.29 3.69
N GLN A 51 -15.74 7.08 4.74
CA GLN A 51 -16.47 5.83 4.92
C GLN A 51 -17.46 5.59 3.77
N LYS A 52 -18.22 6.62 3.36
CA LYS A 52 -19.13 6.54 2.22
C LYS A 52 -18.39 6.25 0.92
N GLU A 53 -17.23 6.87 0.70
CA GLU A 53 -16.39 6.63 -0.47
C GLU A 53 -15.90 5.16 -0.56
N LEU A 54 -15.55 4.53 0.56
CA LEU A 54 -15.22 3.10 0.61
C LEU A 54 -16.45 2.23 0.31
N GLU A 55 -17.59 2.55 0.91
CA GLU A 55 -18.84 1.81 0.70
C GLU A 55 -19.31 1.88 -0.76
N ILE A 56 -19.17 3.02 -1.43
CA ILE A 56 -19.48 3.18 -2.86
C ILE A 56 -18.64 2.20 -3.69
N ARG A 57 -17.34 2.08 -3.42
CA ARG A 57 -16.44 1.15 -4.12
C ARG A 57 -16.78 -0.30 -3.87
N TRP A 58 -17.18 -0.63 -2.64
CA TRP A 58 -17.69 -1.95 -2.32
C TRP A 58 -19.00 -2.28 -3.06
N ARG A 59 -19.96 -1.35 -3.09
CA ARG A 59 -21.22 -1.53 -3.85
C ARG A 59 -21.00 -1.67 -5.36
N ARG A 60 -19.94 -1.06 -5.89
CA ARG A 60 -19.49 -1.22 -7.28
C ARG A 60 -18.79 -2.55 -7.54
N GLY A 61 -18.55 -3.38 -6.53
CA GLY A 61 -17.93 -4.70 -6.68
C GLY A 61 -16.41 -4.69 -6.83
N VAL A 62 -15.74 -3.55 -6.57
CA VAL A 62 -14.28 -3.41 -6.78
C VAL A 62 -13.46 -4.07 -5.65
N LEU A 63 -14.03 -4.16 -4.45
CA LEU A 63 -13.31 -4.57 -3.22
C LEU A 63 -13.48 -6.05 -2.84
N GLY A 64 -14.08 -6.88 -3.71
CA GLY A 64 -14.31 -8.30 -3.44
C GLY A 64 -15.42 -8.58 -2.42
N PRO A 65 -15.54 -9.84 -1.93
CA PRO A 65 -16.68 -10.26 -1.11
C PRO A 65 -16.57 -9.77 0.34
N HIS A 66 -17.32 -8.69 0.64
CA HIS A 66 -17.61 -8.20 2.00
C HIS A 66 -16.40 -7.99 2.94
N PRO A 67 -15.36 -7.23 2.54
CA PRO A 67 -14.33 -6.80 3.47
C PRO A 67 -14.93 -5.95 4.60
N LEU A 68 -14.32 -5.98 5.79
CA LEU A 68 -14.58 -4.96 6.81
C LEU A 68 -13.96 -3.64 6.35
N LEU A 69 -14.79 -2.63 6.10
CA LEU A 69 -14.35 -1.29 5.69
C LEU A 69 -14.36 -0.36 6.90
N LEU A 70 -13.19 0.18 7.25
CA LEU A 70 -13.01 1.07 8.39
C LEU A 70 -12.40 2.39 7.94
N THR A 71 -12.97 3.48 8.43
CA THR A 71 -12.33 4.79 8.40
C THR A 71 -11.95 5.16 9.82
N VAL A 72 -10.65 5.35 10.08
CA VAL A 72 -10.12 5.50 11.43
C VAL A 72 -9.48 6.88 11.59
N GLU A 73 -10.03 7.66 12.52
CA GLU A 73 -9.44 8.94 12.92
C GLU A 73 -8.12 8.73 13.68
N ASP A 74 -7.12 9.54 13.38
CA ASP A 74 -5.87 9.58 14.16
C ASP A 74 -6.16 10.09 15.58
N PRO A 75 -5.59 9.46 16.64
CA PRO A 75 -5.94 9.77 18.03
C PRO A 75 -5.53 11.19 18.45
N THR A 76 -4.55 11.77 17.75
CA THR A 76 -4.10 13.15 17.92
C THR A 76 -3.63 13.69 16.57
N ALA A 77 -3.80 14.99 16.34
CA ALA A 77 -3.23 15.64 15.16
C ALA A 77 -1.71 15.38 15.09
N ARG A 78 -1.22 14.99 13.91
CA ARG A 78 0.20 14.69 13.64
C ARG A 78 0.79 13.54 14.48
N VAL A 79 -0.01 12.51 14.77
CA VAL A 79 0.47 11.26 15.41
C VAL A 79 1.62 10.57 14.65
N GLY A 80 1.77 10.90 13.35
CA GLY A 80 2.75 10.29 12.46
C GLY A 80 2.27 8.95 11.91
N SER A 81 2.84 8.53 10.76
CA SER A 81 2.36 7.33 10.05
C SER A 81 2.39 6.07 10.92
N GLY A 82 3.46 5.85 11.69
CA GLY A 82 3.56 4.68 12.58
C GLY A 82 2.49 4.64 13.68
N GLY A 83 2.18 5.80 14.28
CA GLY A 83 1.12 5.88 15.29
C GLY A 83 -0.27 5.68 14.68
N ALA A 84 -0.51 6.24 13.50
CA ALA A 84 -1.72 6.00 12.72
C ALA A 84 -1.86 4.51 12.34
N THR A 85 -0.76 3.84 11.97
CA THR A 85 -0.74 2.40 11.65
C THR A 85 -1.14 1.57 12.87
N LEU A 86 -0.54 1.84 14.04
CA LEU A 86 -0.85 1.11 15.27
C LEU A 86 -2.30 1.32 15.72
N ASN A 87 -2.81 2.55 15.62
CA ASN A 87 -4.21 2.86 15.92
C ASN A 87 -5.16 2.13 14.97
N ALA A 88 -4.90 2.18 13.66
CA ALA A 88 -5.68 1.45 12.66
C ALA A 88 -5.68 -0.06 12.91
N LEU A 89 -4.54 -0.63 13.30
CA LEU A 89 -4.43 -2.05 13.61
C LEU A 89 -5.20 -2.43 14.88
N LEU A 90 -5.15 -1.58 15.92
CA LEU A 90 -5.92 -1.77 17.14
C LEU A 90 -7.43 -1.79 16.84
N VAL A 91 -7.93 -0.79 16.11
CA VAL A 91 -9.36 -0.70 15.73
C VAL A 91 -9.76 -1.89 14.85
N ALA A 92 -8.91 -2.30 13.91
CA ALA A 92 -9.15 -3.51 13.11
C ALA A 92 -9.25 -4.76 14.01
N ALA A 93 -8.35 -4.93 14.98
CA ALA A 93 -8.37 -6.04 15.91
C ALA A 93 -9.62 -6.06 16.80
N GLU A 94 -10.10 -4.89 17.25
CA GLU A 94 -11.35 -4.75 18.00
C GLU A 94 -12.56 -5.25 17.19
N HIS A 95 -12.71 -4.78 15.96
CA HIS A 95 -13.82 -5.19 15.11
C HIS A 95 -13.75 -6.67 14.71
N LEU A 96 -12.55 -7.18 14.43
CA LEU A 96 -12.36 -8.60 14.13
C LEU A 96 -12.65 -9.49 15.35
N SER A 97 -12.21 -9.08 16.55
CA SER A 97 -12.50 -9.77 17.81
C SER A 97 -14.01 -9.81 18.08
N ALA A 98 -14.71 -8.69 17.89
CA ALA A 98 -16.16 -8.62 18.04
C ALA A 98 -16.89 -9.52 17.03
N ARG A 99 -16.45 -9.54 15.76
CA ARG A 99 -17.01 -10.45 14.72
C ARG A 99 -16.77 -11.92 15.04
N ALA A 100 -15.67 -12.25 15.71
CA ALA A 100 -15.35 -13.60 16.18
C ALA A 100 -16.08 -13.98 17.48
N GLY A 101 -16.88 -13.08 18.07
CA GLY A 101 -17.60 -13.32 19.33
C GLY A 101 -16.72 -13.27 20.57
N CYS A 102 -15.52 -12.68 20.48
CA CYS A 102 -14.63 -12.51 21.63
C CYS A 102 -15.12 -11.37 22.54
N THR A 103 -14.95 -11.53 23.85
CA THR A 103 -15.30 -10.51 24.86
C THR A 103 -14.17 -9.51 25.13
N VAL A 104 -12.97 -9.82 24.66
CA VAL A 104 -11.76 -9.00 24.77
C VAL A 104 -11.08 -8.90 23.42
N VAL A 105 -10.31 -7.83 23.21
CA VAL A 105 -9.46 -7.68 22.03
C VAL A 105 -8.36 -8.73 22.10
N THR A 106 -8.24 -9.56 21.06
CA THR A 106 -7.18 -10.56 20.95
C THR A 106 -6.38 -10.35 19.67
N ALA A 107 -5.06 -10.56 19.73
CA ALA A 107 -4.19 -10.53 18.56
C ALA A 107 -4.36 -11.77 17.65
N ASP A 108 -4.99 -12.84 18.14
CA ASP A 108 -5.14 -14.09 17.36
C ASP A 108 -5.97 -13.89 16.09
N VAL A 109 -6.93 -12.96 16.10
CA VAL A 109 -7.75 -12.63 14.92
C VAL A 109 -6.94 -11.98 13.79
N LEU A 110 -5.74 -11.47 14.09
CA LEU A 110 -4.85 -10.87 13.10
C LEU A 110 -4.03 -11.92 12.33
N ARG A 111 -3.87 -13.15 12.88
CA ARG A 111 -2.98 -14.17 12.32
C ARG A 111 -3.37 -14.61 10.92
N GLU A 112 -4.67 -14.71 10.65
CA GLU A 112 -5.24 -15.13 9.35
C GLU A 112 -5.86 -13.96 8.57
N ALA A 113 -5.78 -12.74 9.11
CA ALA A 113 -6.39 -11.56 8.49
C ALA A 113 -5.47 -10.98 7.40
N ARG A 114 -6.05 -10.59 6.27
CA ARG A 114 -5.40 -9.73 5.28
C ARG A 114 -5.90 -8.30 5.49
N ILE A 115 -5.04 -7.44 6.01
CA ILE A 115 -5.39 -6.08 6.39
C ILE A 115 -4.65 -5.10 5.49
N LEU A 116 -5.37 -4.23 4.80
CA LEU A 116 -4.81 -3.12 4.03
C LEU A 116 -5.09 -1.81 4.77
N ILE A 117 -4.05 -1.11 5.20
CA ILE A 117 -4.10 0.21 5.82
C ILE A 117 -3.64 1.24 4.78
N LEU A 118 -4.54 2.15 4.45
CA LEU A 118 -4.31 3.26 3.55
C LEU A 118 -4.23 4.54 4.39
N HIS A 119 -3.05 5.12 4.48
CA HIS A 119 -2.86 6.38 5.17
C HIS A 119 -3.28 7.53 4.28
N MET A 120 -4.32 8.26 4.71
CA MET A 120 -4.61 9.55 4.10
C MET A 120 -3.45 10.50 4.33
N GLY A 121 -3.04 11.10 3.21
CA GLY A 121 -1.98 12.07 3.18
C GLY A 121 -2.25 13.33 3.99
N ARG A 122 -1.34 14.28 3.85
CA ARG A 122 -1.54 15.62 4.42
C ARG A 122 -2.67 16.33 3.70
N ASP A 123 -3.28 17.30 4.39
CA ASP A 123 -4.23 18.21 3.75
C ASP A 123 -3.57 18.87 2.56
N PHE A 124 -4.29 18.86 1.44
CA PHE A 124 -3.86 19.52 0.22
C PHE A 124 -4.64 20.82 0.11
N PRO A 125 -3.99 22.01 0.13
CA PRO A 125 -4.70 23.30 0.18
C PRO A 125 -5.67 23.59 -0.98
N PHE A 126 -5.64 22.76 -2.03
CA PHE A 126 -6.42 22.94 -3.24
C PHE A 126 -7.46 21.82 -3.47
N ASP A 127 -7.62 20.89 -2.52
CA ASP A 127 -8.61 19.81 -2.61
C ASP A 127 -9.11 19.43 -1.20
N ASP A 128 -10.42 19.55 -0.98
CA ASP A 128 -11.09 19.26 0.29
C ASP A 128 -11.06 17.76 0.65
N CYS A 129 -10.80 16.89 -0.34
CA CYS A 129 -10.77 15.43 -0.16
C CYS A 129 -9.36 14.84 -0.19
N SER A 130 -8.29 15.65 -0.16
CA SER A 130 -6.89 15.18 -0.27
C SER A 130 -6.60 14.46 -1.60
N ARG A 131 -5.33 14.11 -1.82
CA ARG A 131 -4.82 13.50 -3.07
C ARG A 131 -5.38 12.11 -3.37
N ALA A 132 -5.97 11.45 -2.38
CA ALA A 132 -6.53 10.11 -2.55
C ALA A 132 -7.71 10.11 -3.55
N PHE A 133 -8.54 11.16 -3.54
CA PHE A 133 -9.75 11.24 -4.36
C PHE A 133 -9.59 12.08 -5.62
N THR A 134 -8.37 12.51 -5.93
CA THR A 134 -8.06 13.16 -7.21
C THR A 134 -8.39 12.23 -8.38
N CYS A 135 -9.27 12.68 -9.26
CA CYS A 135 -9.68 11.94 -10.46
C CYS A 135 -8.50 11.75 -11.42
N LEU A 136 -8.41 10.57 -12.01
CA LEU A 136 -7.39 10.20 -12.97
C LEU A 136 -8.01 10.08 -14.37
N PRO A 137 -7.28 10.46 -15.43
CA PRO A 137 -7.73 10.29 -16.81
C PRO A 137 -7.55 8.83 -17.26
N VAL A 138 -8.17 7.90 -16.54
CA VAL A 138 -8.06 6.46 -16.74
C VAL A 138 -9.44 5.83 -16.72
N GLU A 139 -9.72 5.03 -17.74
CA GLU A 139 -10.92 4.21 -17.86
C GLU A 139 -10.54 2.74 -17.70
N ASP A 140 -11.29 2.00 -16.89
CA ASP A 140 -11.19 0.55 -16.82
C ASP A 140 -12.38 -0.08 -17.59
N PRO A 141 -12.16 -0.58 -18.82
CA PRO A 141 -13.23 -1.15 -19.64
C PRO A 141 -13.81 -2.44 -19.05
N ASN A 142 -13.14 -3.06 -18.07
CA ASN A 142 -13.61 -4.26 -17.39
C ASN A 142 -14.25 -3.96 -16.03
N ALA A 143 -14.37 -2.68 -15.65
CA ALA A 143 -14.97 -2.29 -14.38
C ALA A 143 -16.43 -2.79 -14.31
N PRO A 144 -16.88 -3.31 -13.16
CA PRO A 144 -18.26 -3.77 -13.02
C PRO A 144 -19.31 -2.64 -13.14
N ALA A 145 -18.89 -1.39 -12.99
CA ALA A 145 -19.73 -0.21 -13.10
C ALA A 145 -18.92 0.97 -13.67
N GLU A 146 -19.54 1.77 -14.54
CA GLU A 146 -18.96 3.02 -15.05
C GLU A 146 -18.88 4.06 -13.94
N ALA A 147 -17.67 4.56 -13.68
CA ALA A 147 -17.43 5.60 -12.68
C ALA A 147 -16.10 6.32 -12.93
N LEU A 148 -15.97 7.50 -12.34
CA LEU A 148 -14.69 8.19 -12.26
C LEU A 148 -13.70 7.37 -11.42
N THR A 149 -12.52 7.13 -11.99
CA THR A 149 -11.37 6.52 -11.31
C THR A 149 -10.58 7.60 -10.58
N CYS A 150 -10.26 7.39 -9.30
CA CYS A 150 -9.34 8.27 -8.57
C CYS A 150 -8.06 7.55 -8.14
N ASN A 151 -7.13 8.28 -7.51
CA ASN A 151 -5.88 7.68 -7.02
C ASN A 151 -6.11 6.50 -6.07
N LEU A 152 -7.09 6.59 -5.18
CA LEU A 152 -7.47 5.50 -4.26
C LEU A 152 -7.83 4.22 -5.03
N ASP A 153 -8.58 4.33 -6.12
CA ASP A 153 -8.95 3.18 -6.97
C ASP A 153 -7.72 2.55 -7.61
N SER A 154 -6.81 3.37 -8.14
CA SER A 154 -5.55 2.91 -8.72
C SER A 154 -4.65 2.20 -7.68
N LEU A 155 -4.59 2.73 -6.46
CA LEU A 155 -3.85 2.12 -5.36
C LEU A 155 -4.49 0.80 -4.92
N LEU A 156 -5.80 0.76 -4.73
CA LEU A 156 -6.52 -0.47 -4.40
C LEU A 156 -6.28 -1.55 -5.45
N GLY A 157 -6.38 -1.20 -6.74
CA GLY A 157 -6.09 -2.11 -7.85
C GLY A 157 -4.64 -2.63 -7.82
N THR A 158 -3.67 -1.73 -7.67
CA THR A 158 -2.24 -2.07 -7.63
C THR A 158 -1.89 -2.98 -6.44
N MET A 159 -2.38 -2.64 -5.24
CA MET A 159 -2.16 -3.45 -4.05
C MET A 159 -2.80 -4.84 -4.19
N THR A 160 -4.04 -4.89 -4.67
CA THR A 160 -4.83 -6.14 -4.72
C THR A 160 -4.39 -7.08 -5.83
N GLN A 161 -4.11 -6.56 -7.02
CA GLN A 161 -3.89 -7.37 -8.22
C GLN A 161 -2.41 -7.59 -8.53
N GLN A 162 -1.51 -6.72 -8.04
CA GLN A 162 -0.09 -6.77 -8.37
C GLN A 162 0.77 -7.04 -7.12
N LEU A 163 0.89 -6.06 -6.21
CA LEU A 163 1.91 -6.13 -5.15
C LEU A 163 1.63 -7.20 -4.09
N CYS A 164 0.37 -7.36 -3.69
CA CYS A 164 0.02 -8.30 -2.61
C CYS A 164 -0.31 -9.69 -3.15
N ARG A 165 -0.26 -9.90 -4.47
CA ARG A 165 -0.58 -11.19 -5.08
C ARG A 165 0.35 -12.28 -4.53
N GLY A 166 -0.23 -13.38 -4.06
CA GLY A 166 0.50 -14.49 -3.44
C GLY A 166 1.00 -14.22 -2.01
N SER A 167 0.74 -13.04 -1.44
CA SER A 167 1.17 -12.73 -0.07
C SER A 167 0.40 -13.56 0.98
N PRO A 168 1.07 -13.96 2.07
CA PRO A 168 0.41 -14.58 3.21
C PRO A 168 -0.51 -13.58 3.93
N PRO A 169 -1.40 -14.04 4.82
CA PRO A 169 -2.07 -13.17 5.77
C PRO A 169 -1.10 -12.25 6.52
N GLY A 170 -1.52 -11.03 6.77
CA GLY A 170 -0.65 -9.98 7.26
C GLY A 170 -1.23 -8.58 7.09
N VAL A 171 -0.42 -7.58 7.46
CA VAL A 171 -0.73 -6.16 7.41
C VAL A 171 0.06 -5.50 6.28
N TRP A 172 -0.67 -4.83 5.40
CA TRP A 172 -0.14 -3.99 4.34
C TRP A 172 -0.42 -2.54 4.65
N VAL A 173 0.58 -1.69 4.58
CA VAL A 173 0.47 -0.25 4.85
C VAL A 173 0.89 0.51 3.60
N CYS A 174 0.03 1.37 3.09
CA CYS A 174 0.28 2.21 1.91
C CYS A 174 -0.17 3.65 2.17
N SER A 175 0.50 4.64 1.59
CA SER A 175 0.04 6.04 1.61
C SER A 175 -0.72 6.40 0.34
N THR A 176 -1.77 7.21 0.49
CA THR A 176 -2.57 7.73 -0.63
C THR A 176 -2.02 9.02 -1.25
N ASP A 177 -0.90 9.55 -0.76
CA ASP A 177 -0.24 10.75 -1.30
C ASP A 177 0.54 10.50 -2.61
N MET A 178 0.63 9.24 -3.02
CA MET A 178 1.44 8.80 -4.14
C MET A 178 0.57 8.17 -5.23
N LEU A 179 0.85 8.54 -6.47
CA LEU A 179 0.41 7.79 -7.64
C LEU A 179 1.41 6.66 -7.86
N LEU A 180 0.99 5.43 -7.58
CA LEU A 180 1.84 4.26 -7.65
C LEU A 180 1.63 3.54 -8.99
N THR A 181 2.67 3.46 -9.79
CA THR A 181 2.69 2.62 -11.00
C THR A 181 3.75 1.55 -10.82
N VAL A 182 3.31 0.30 -10.93
CA VAL A 182 4.16 -0.89 -10.82
C VAL A 182 4.18 -1.57 -12.18
N PRO A 183 5.34 -2.03 -12.68
CA PRO A 183 5.40 -2.80 -13.91
C PRO A 183 4.53 -4.06 -13.79
N LEU A 184 3.76 -4.38 -14.84
CA LEU A 184 2.88 -5.57 -14.84
C LEU A 184 3.61 -6.89 -14.62
N THR A 185 4.92 -6.92 -14.88
CA THR A 185 5.80 -8.08 -14.70
C THR A 185 6.46 -8.13 -13.31
N ALA A 186 6.23 -7.13 -12.46
CA ALA A 186 6.80 -7.10 -11.12
C ALA A 186 6.03 -8.09 -10.24
N GLU A 187 6.67 -9.23 -9.96
CA GLU A 187 6.18 -10.20 -8.98
C GLU A 187 7.05 -10.16 -7.72
N ILE A 188 6.39 -10.27 -6.57
CA ILE A 188 7.07 -10.37 -5.29
C ILE A 188 7.09 -11.84 -4.90
N ASP A 189 8.28 -12.38 -4.72
CA ASP A 189 8.45 -13.71 -4.14
C ASP A 189 8.16 -13.69 -2.64
N TRP A 190 7.21 -14.53 -2.24
CA TRP A 190 6.75 -14.74 -0.87
C TRP A 190 7.13 -16.14 -0.33
N GLU A 191 7.82 -16.96 -1.12
CA GLU A 191 8.22 -18.30 -0.70
C GLU A 191 9.11 -18.24 0.55
N GLY A 192 8.72 -18.98 1.60
CA GLY A 192 9.45 -19.00 2.86
C GLY A 192 9.48 -17.67 3.62
N PHE A 193 8.67 -16.68 3.24
CA PHE A 193 8.65 -15.37 3.88
C PHE A 193 8.19 -15.47 5.35
N GLN A 194 8.94 -14.78 6.21
CA GLN A 194 8.67 -14.62 7.64
C GLN A 194 9.15 -13.22 8.07
N GLY A 195 8.29 -12.42 8.71
CA GLY A 195 8.67 -11.11 9.25
C GLY A 195 8.09 -9.96 8.45
N ALA A 196 8.92 -9.01 8.00
CA ALA A 196 8.48 -7.82 7.29
C ALA A 196 9.22 -7.67 5.95
N LYS A 197 8.53 -7.18 4.92
CA LYS A 197 9.11 -6.78 3.65
C LYS A 197 8.74 -5.33 3.37
N VAL A 198 9.72 -4.55 2.94
CA VAL A 198 9.50 -3.18 2.48
C VAL A 198 9.66 -3.11 0.98
N ILE A 199 8.77 -2.36 0.33
CA ILE A 199 8.84 -2.10 -1.10
C ILE A 199 9.33 -0.68 -1.27
N SER A 200 10.45 -0.54 -1.95
CA SER A 200 11.08 0.76 -2.22
C SER A 200 11.02 1.09 -3.71
N VAL A 201 11.01 2.38 -3.99
CA VAL A 201 11.09 2.91 -5.36
C VAL A 201 12.50 3.48 -5.55
N PRO A 202 13.20 3.11 -6.63
CA PRO A 202 14.54 3.63 -6.89
C PRO A 202 14.47 5.13 -7.22
N GLY A 203 15.33 5.93 -6.58
CA GLY A 203 15.44 7.37 -6.79
C GLY A 203 16.86 7.84 -7.03
N SER A 204 17.04 9.05 -7.56
CA SER A 204 18.37 9.65 -7.64
C SER A 204 18.87 10.08 -6.26
N VAL A 205 20.19 10.10 -6.07
CA VAL A 205 20.84 10.60 -4.86
C VAL A 205 20.38 12.03 -4.53
N SER A 206 20.31 12.91 -5.54
CA SER A 206 19.89 14.30 -5.38
C SER A 206 18.45 14.44 -4.88
N TYR A 207 17.53 13.63 -5.41
CA TYR A 207 16.14 13.60 -4.99
C TYR A 207 16.02 13.05 -3.56
N ALA A 208 16.78 12.00 -3.25
CA ALA A 208 16.72 11.31 -1.98
C ALA A 208 17.18 12.13 -0.75
N ARG A 209 17.86 13.26 -0.95
CA ARG A 209 18.27 14.19 0.13
C ARG A 209 17.11 14.70 0.98
N ASN A 210 15.90 14.73 0.43
CA ASN A 210 14.70 15.20 1.12
C ASN A 210 13.79 14.06 1.61
N HIS A 211 14.24 12.80 1.48
CA HIS A 211 13.47 11.60 1.76
C HIS A 211 14.19 10.66 2.71
N GLY A 212 13.48 9.64 3.19
CA GLY A 212 14.10 8.49 3.86
C GLY A 212 14.67 7.53 2.82
N ILE A 213 15.72 6.80 3.17
CA ILE A 213 16.38 5.80 2.31
C ILE A 213 16.68 4.57 3.14
N TYR A 214 16.46 3.39 2.57
CA TYR A 214 16.85 2.13 3.20
C TYR A 214 18.33 1.85 2.94
N LEU A 215 19.07 1.52 4.00
CA LEU A 215 20.39 0.90 3.88
C LEU A 215 20.19 -0.61 4.03
N ALA A 216 20.42 -1.36 2.96
CA ALA A 216 20.34 -2.82 2.98
C ALA A 216 21.73 -3.47 3.05
N ASP A 217 21.81 -4.68 3.60
CA ASP A 217 23.01 -5.53 3.51
C ASP A 217 23.10 -6.26 2.16
N GLN A 218 24.15 -7.06 1.99
CA GLN A 218 24.39 -7.83 0.76
C GLN A 218 23.33 -8.92 0.52
N GLN A 219 22.58 -9.29 1.56
CA GLN A 219 21.50 -10.27 1.52
C GLN A 219 20.13 -9.61 1.31
N GLY A 220 20.07 -8.27 1.20
CA GLY A 220 18.84 -7.50 1.00
C GLY A 220 18.06 -7.21 2.29
N PHE A 221 18.65 -7.41 3.46
CA PHE A 221 18.02 -7.03 4.73
C PHE A 221 18.29 -5.58 5.07
N VAL A 222 17.25 -4.86 5.48
CA VAL A 222 17.35 -3.48 5.95
C VAL A 222 18.14 -3.44 7.25
N ARG A 223 19.27 -2.72 7.22
CA ARG A 223 20.13 -2.45 8.37
C ARG A 223 19.80 -1.15 9.06
N ASP A 224 19.48 -0.12 8.28
CA ASP A 224 19.25 1.23 8.79
C ASP A 224 18.30 2.01 7.86
N ILE A 225 17.71 3.07 8.39
CA ILE A 225 16.90 4.04 7.64
C ILE A 225 17.52 5.41 7.81
N ILE A 226 18.01 5.97 6.70
CA ILE A 226 18.65 7.29 6.69
C ILE A 226 17.60 8.32 6.27
N TYR A 227 17.21 9.22 7.18
CA TYR A 227 16.29 10.31 6.88
C TYR A 227 17.06 11.61 6.65
N GLN A 228 16.92 12.18 5.45
CA GLN A 228 17.54 13.46 5.07
C GLN A 228 19.05 13.53 5.37
N GLY A 229 19.75 12.43 5.10
CA GLY A 229 21.18 12.30 5.36
C GLY A 229 22.07 13.11 4.41
N PRO A 230 23.36 13.27 4.74
CA PRO A 230 24.32 13.90 3.84
C PRO A 230 24.54 13.05 2.59
N GLU A 231 24.81 13.70 1.46
CA GLU A 231 24.92 13.07 0.14
C GLU A 231 25.94 11.91 0.11
N ALA A 232 27.09 12.07 0.77
CA ALA A 232 28.10 11.02 0.88
C ALA A 232 27.52 9.71 1.48
N ARG A 233 26.69 9.83 2.53
CA ARG A 233 26.08 8.67 3.19
C ARG A 233 24.90 8.09 2.41
N ILE A 234 24.20 8.92 1.65
CA ILE A 234 23.18 8.46 0.71
C ILE A 234 23.83 7.63 -0.41
N GLN A 235 24.99 8.08 -0.90
CA GLN A 235 25.70 7.44 -2.01
C GLN A 235 26.25 6.06 -1.64
N GLU A 236 26.50 5.79 -0.36
CA GLU A 236 26.80 4.45 0.15
C GLU A 236 25.64 3.45 -0.04
N CYS A 237 24.41 3.95 -0.19
CA CYS A 237 23.20 3.13 -0.41
C CYS A 237 22.89 2.90 -1.89
N SER A 238 23.75 3.38 -2.81
CA SER A 238 23.49 3.28 -4.25
C SER A 238 23.61 1.86 -4.75
N GLY A 239 22.60 1.42 -5.50
CA GLY A 239 22.64 0.17 -6.23
C GLY A 239 23.54 0.22 -7.47
N PRO A 240 23.66 -0.90 -8.20
CA PRO A 240 24.45 -0.98 -9.44
C PRO A 240 24.02 0.00 -10.53
N ASP A 241 22.76 0.46 -10.50
CA ASP A 241 22.16 1.44 -11.40
C ASP A 241 22.39 2.90 -10.95
N GLY A 242 23.13 3.11 -9.86
CA GLY A 242 23.39 4.44 -9.28
C GLY A 242 22.19 5.06 -8.57
N LYS A 243 21.08 4.31 -8.40
CA LYS A 243 19.87 4.77 -7.70
C LYS A 243 19.86 4.26 -6.27
N VAL A 244 19.11 4.94 -5.41
CA VAL A 244 18.97 4.62 -3.99
C VAL A 244 17.53 4.22 -3.65
N PRO A 245 17.32 3.28 -2.72
CA PRO A 245 15.99 2.77 -2.37
C PRO A 245 15.25 3.75 -1.44
N LEU A 246 14.33 4.53 -2.02
CA LEU A 246 13.57 5.50 -1.24
C LEU A 246 12.59 4.81 -0.29
N VAL A 247 12.55 5.29 0.94
CA VAL A 247 11.47 5.03 1.89
C VAL A 247 10.24 5.75 1.38
N ARG A 248 9.35 4.97 0.80
CA ARG A 248 7.94 5.32 0.64
C ARG A 248 7.17 4.35 1.52
N PRO A 249 6.11 4.78 2.22
CA PRO A 249 5.38 3.92 3.14
C PRO A 249 4.58 2.90 2.32
N LEU A 250 5.26 1.82 1.91
CA LEU A 250 4.73 0.54 1.47
C LEU A 250 5.40 -0.51 2.34
N LEU A 251 4.71 -0.93 3.41
CA LEU A 251 5.20 -1.96 4.34
C LEU A 251 4.25 -3.14 4.28
N GLY A 252 4.75 -4.33 3.93
CA GLY A 252 4.02 -5.59 4.05
C GLY A 252 4.63 -6.41 5.18
N SER A 253 3.83 -6.82 6.15
CA SER A 253 4.26 -7.68 7.28
C SER A 253 3.34 -8.86 7.44
#